data_AF-A0A9R0QZI3-F1
#
_entry.id   AF-A0A9R0QZI3-F1
#
_cell.length_a   1.000
_cell.length_b   1.000
_cell.length_c   1.000
_cell.angle_alpha   90.00
_cell.angle_beta   90.00
_cell.angle_gamma   90.00
#
_symmetry.space_group_name_H-M   'P 1'
#
loop_
_entity.id
_entity.type
_entity.pdbx_description
1 polymer ?
#
loop_
_entity_poly.entity_id
_entity_poly.type
_entity_poly.pdbx_seq_one_letter_code
_entity_poly.pdbx_strand_id
1 'polypeptide(L)'
;MGSGEPLGYPMPHFPGTTDVKVLDDPDKPAAKPFNKPFDPVDDRKRKRGRLMEEEINVFCSMTEAVKEVATAIRECKPLDVHPDLYGAVMTQGGFSDEALMAGLSHLLDNKAQGVGFVTMADAHRVLWLRSWLSKHYY
;
A
#
# COMPACT_ATOMS: atom_id res chain seq x y z
N MET A 1 -5.75 -52.67 -22.37
CA MET A 1 -5.78 -52.32 -20.94
C MET A 1 -5.48 -50.84 -20.85
N GLY A 2 -6.51 -50.03 -20.60
CA GLY A 2 -6.41 -48.58 -20.57
C GLY A 2 -6.10 -48.10 -19.16
N SER A 3 -5.09 -47.23 -19.04
CA SER A 3 -4.85 -46.42 -17.85
C SER A 3 -5.22 -44.98 -18.20
N GLY A 4 -6.48 -44.64 -17.99
CA GLY A 4 -6.93 -43.25 -17.99
C GLY A 4 -6.56 -42.64 -16.63
N GLU A 5 -5.63 -41.69 -16.63
CA GLU A 5 -5.36 -40.83 -15.48
C GLU A 5 -6.37 -39.68 -15.48
N PRO A 6 -7.22 -39.53 -14.45
CA PRO A 6 -8.10 -38.38 -14.34
C PRO A 6 -7.34 -37.18 -13.74
N LEU A 7 -7.27 -36.10 -14.51
CA LEU A 7 -6.99 -34.75 -14.03
C LEU A 7 -8.07 -34.33 -13.03
N GLY A 8 -7.69 -34.12 -11.78
CA GLY A 8 -8.54 -33.42 -10.80
C GLY A 8 -8.33 -33.93 -9.38
N TYR A 9 -7.54 -33.20 -8.59
CA TYR A 9 -7.65 -33.30 -7.14
C TYR A 9 -8.99 -32.69 -6.71
N PRO A 10 -9.83 -33.40 -5.93
CA PRO A 10 -11.02 -32.81 -5.35
C PRO A 10 -10.61 -31.77 -4.29
N MET A 11 -11.08 -30.54 -4.47
CA MET A 11 -10.94 -29.47 -3.47
C MET A 11 -11.56 -29.93 -2.15
N PRO A 12 -10.90 -29.77 -0.98
CA PRO A 12 -11.50 -30.09 0.29
C PRO A 12 -12.71 -29.19 0.55
N HIS A 13 -13.83 -29.84 0.90
CA HIS A 13 -15.09 -29.21 1.24
C HIS A 13 -14.90 -28.34 2.48
N PHE A 14 -15.00 -27.02 2.35
CA PHE A 14 -15.12 -26.13 3.50
C PHE A 14 -16.52 -26.32 4.10
N PRO A 15 -16.67 -26.74 5.36
CA PRO A 15 -17.97 -26.74 6.00
C PRO A 15 -18.42 -25.29 6.17
N GLY A 16 -19.51 -24.95 5.50
CA GLY A 16 -20.18 -23.68 5.66
C GLY A 16 -20.70 -23.49 7.07
N THR A 17 -20.90 -22.21 7.39
CA THR A 17 -22.01 -21.67 8.18
C THR A 17 -22.31 -22.42 9.48
N THR A 18 -21.87 -21.86 10.60
CA THR A 18 -22.38 -22.18 11.93
C THR A 18 -23.91 -22.24 11.92
N ASP A 19 -24.45 -23.45 12.01
CA ASP A 19 -25.81 -23.73 12.42
C ASP A 19 -26.02 -23.11 13.81
N VAL A 20 -26.75 -21.99 13.87
CA VAL A 20 -27.28 -21.48 15.13
C VAL A 20 -28.39 -22.46 15.54
N LYS A 21 -28.07 -23.37 16.46
CA LYS A 21 -29.07 -24.19 17.14
C LYS A 21 -30.06 -23.26 17.83
N VAL A 22 -31.28 -23.23 17.30
CA VAL A 22 -32.47 -22.74 18.00
C VAL A 22 -32.62 -23.61 19.25
N LEU A 23 -32.43 -23.00 20.41
CA LEU A 23 -32.82 -23.57 21.69
C LEU A 23 -34.25 -23.09 21.93
N ASP A 24 -35.21 -23.96 21.59
CA ASP A 24 -36.57 -23.89 22.10
C ASP A 24 -36.51 -24.11 23.62
N ASP A 25 -36.97 -23.13 24.39
CA ASP A 25 -37.81 -23.43 25.55
C ASP A 25 -38.72 -22.23 25.89
N PRO A 26 -39.94 -22.49 26.39
CA PRO A 26 -41.07 -21.60 26.30
C PRO A 26 -41.18 -20.73 27.55
N ASP A 27 -41.23 -19.41 27.40
CA ASP A 27 -42.02 -18.60 28.31
C ASP A 27 -42.45 -17.28 27.68
N LYS A 28 -43.75 -17.23 27.44
CA LYS A 28 -44.52 -16.16 26.81
C LYS A 28 -44.91 -15.12 27.86
N PRO A 29 -44.60 -13.83 27.65
CA PRO A 29 -45.51 -12.77 28.05
C PRO A 29 -46.22 -12.21 26.80
N ALA A 30 -47.55 -12.31 26.84
CA ALA A 30 -48.48 -11.96 25.78
C ALA A 30 -48.20 -10.61 25.11
N ALA A 31 -48.09 -10.62 23.78
CA ALA A 31 -48.17 -9.43 22.94
C ALA A 31 -49.51 -8.71 23.17
N LYS A 32 -49.46 -7.46 23.61
CA LYS A 32 -50.61 -6.55 23.54
C LYS A 32 -50.69 -5.98 22.11
N PRO A 33 -51.87 -5.91 21.49
CA PRO A 33 -52.03 -5.40 20.13
C PRO A 33 -51.75 -3.90 20.09
N PHE A 34 -50.74 -3.51 19.31
CA PHE A 34 -50.33 -2.13 19.07
C PHE A 34 -51.30 -1.46 18.06
N ASN A 35 -52.56 -1.27 18.46
CA ASN A 35 -53.50 -0.45 17.71
C ASN A 35 -53.61 0.92 18.39
N LYS A 36 -52.66 1.81 18.10
CA LYS A 36 -52.84 3.26 18.24
C LYS A 36 -52.72 3.90 16.85
N PRO A 37 -53.66 4.76 16.44
CA PRO A 37 -53.51 5.56 15.23
C PRO A 37 -52.24 6.41 15.28
N PHE A 38 -51.55 6.49 14.15
CA PHE A 38 -50.39 7.34 13.95
C PHE A 38 -50.87 8.78 13.82
N ASP A 39 -50.69 9.60 14.86
CA ASP A 39 -50.88 11.05 14.75
C ASP A 39 -49.75 11.64 13.89
N PRO A 40 -50.04 12.31 12.76
CA PRO A 40 -49.02 13.03 12.02
C PRO A 40 -48.74 14.34 12.78
N VAL A 41 -47.80 14.31 13.72
CA VAL A 41 -47.15 15.54 14.18
C VAL A 41 -46.20 15.97 13.08
N ASP A 42 -46.72 16.84 12.24
CA ASP A 42 -46.01 17.61 11.24
C ASP A 42 -45.08 18.59 11.95
N ASP A 43 -43.82 18.21 12.12
CA ASP A 43 -42.73 19.16 12.36
C ASP A 43 -41.38 18.52 11.99
N ARG A 44 -41.24 18.14 10.71
CA ARG A 44 -39.91 17.97 10.10
C ARG A 44 -39.26 19.33 9.86
N LYS A 45 -39.09 20.12 10.92
CA LYS A 45 -38.22 21.28 10.89
C LYS A 45 -36.80 20.73 10.87
N ARG A 46 -36.17 20.74 9.70
CA ARG A 46 -34.73 20.44 9.51
C ARG A 46 -33.96 21.02 10.70
N LYS A 47 -33.44 20.16 11.57
CA LYS A 47 -32.43 20.53 12.56
C LYS A 47 -31.11 20.69 11.81
N ARG A 48 -31.02 21.71 10.94
CA ARG A 48 -29.74 22.23 10.48
C ARG A 48 -29.18 22.95 11.71
N GLY A 49 -28.57 22.17 12.61
CA GLY A 49 -27.85 22.70 13.76
C GLY A 49 -26.90 23.75 13.23
N ARG A 50 -27.12 25.01 13.63
CA ARG A 50 -26.14 26.07 13.46
C ARG A 50 -24.93 25.58 14.27
N LEU A 51 -23.90 25.08 13.59
CA LEU A 51 -22.63 24.80 14.24
C LEU A 51 -22.18 26.09 14.93
N MET A 52 -21.71 25.96 16.16
CA MET A 52 -21.12 27.07 16.90
C MET A 52 -19.85 27.51 16.17
N GLU A 53 -19.46 28.78 16.31
CA GLU A 53 -18.30 29.35 15.61
C GLU A 53 -17.02 28.60 15.96
N GLU A 54 -16.92 28.12 17.20
CA GLU A 54 -15.82 27.28 17.69
C GLU A 54 -15.73 25.95 16.93
N GLU A 55 -16.86 25.30 16.65
CA GLU A 55 -16.90 24.05 15.88
C GLU A 55 -16.43 24.30 14.45
N ILE A 56 -16.88 25.40 13.84
CA ILE A 56 -16.44 25.81 12.50
C ILE A 56 -14.93 26.08 12.48
N ASN A 57 -14.39 26.76 13.48
CA ASN A 57 -12.96 27.05 13.58
C ASN A 57 -12.10 25.78 13.74
N VAL A 58 -12.59 24.78 14.50
CA VAL A 58 -11.91 23.48 14.61
C VAL A 58 -11.90 22.75 13.27
N PHE A 59 -13.02 22.73 12.53
CA PHE A 59 -13.05 22.11 11.21
C PHE A 59 -12.16 22.84 10.19
N CYS A 60 -12.12 24.17 10.24
CA CYS A 60 -11.26 24.99 9.40
C CYS A 60 -9.77 24.71 9.68
N SER A 61 -9.35 24.75 10.94
CA SER A 61 -7.97 24.48 11.35
C SER A 61 -7.53 23.05 11.03
N MET A 62 -8.41 22.05 11.23
CA MET A 62 -8.13 20.68 10.81
C MET A 62 -8.01 20.56 9.29
N THR A 63 -8.86 21.24 8.52
CA THR A 63 -8.78 21.26 7.06
C THR A 63 -7.48 21.90 6.58
N GLU A 64 -7.02 22.96 7.25
CA GLU A 64 -5.74 23.62 6.98
C GLU A 64 -4.56 22.70 7.29
N ALA A 65 -4.54 22.06 8.46
CA ALA A 65 -3.51 21.10 8.82
C ALA A 65 -3.44 19.91 7.83
N VAL A 66 -4.58 19.38 7.38
CA VAL A 66 -4.62 18.31 6.37
C VAL A 66 -4.11 18.80 5.02
N LYS A 67 -4.40 20.04 4.63
CA LYS A 67 -3.83 20.65 3.41
C LYS A 67 -2.32 20.76 3.52
N GLU A 68 -1.78 21.22 4.65
CA GLU A 68 -0.34 21.31 4.89
C GLU A 68 0.35 19.94 4.83
N VAL A 69 -0.26 18.91 5.41
CA VAL A 69 0.25 17.53 5.30
C VAL A 69 0.20 17.06 3.84
N ALA A 70 -0.88 17.34 3.11
CA ALA A 70 -0.99 16.97 1.71
C ALA A 70 0.04 17.71 0.83
N THR A 71 0.34 18.98 1.11
CA THR A 71 1.41 19.72 0.43
C THR A 71 2.77 19.15 0.78
N ALA A 72 3.04 18.87 2.06
CA ALA A 72 4.30 18.28 2.51
C ALA A 72 4.55 16.90 1.85
N ILE A 73 3.52 16.05 1.73
CA ILE A 73 3.63 14.76 1.03
C ILE A 73 3.91 14.96 -0.47
N ARG A 74 3.27 15.93 -1.11
CA ARG A 74 3.51 16.25 -2.54
C ARG A 74 4.91 16.83 -2.77
N GLU A 75 5.43 17.60 -1.83
CA GLU A 75 6.78 18.18 -1.86
C GLU A 75 7.86 17.18 -1.45
N CYS A 76 7.50 16.15 -0.70
CA CYS A 76 8.38 15.04 -0.35
C CYS A 76 8.72 14.26 -1.62
N LYS A 77 9.85 14.60 -2.25
CA LYS A 77 10.45 13.76 -3.28
C LYS A 77 10.89 12.45 -2.61
N PRO A 78 10.45 11.28 -3.11
CA PRO A 78 11.04 10.01 -2.69
C PRO A 78 12.56 10.11 -2.83
N LEU A 79 13.31 9.60 -1.86
CA LEU A 79 14.76 9.49 -1.99
C LEU A 79 15.02 8.65 -3.24
N ASP A 80 15.39 9.32 -4.33
CA ASP A 80 15.29 8.76 -5.68
C ASP A 80 16.42 7.77 -6.00
N VAL A 81 17.33 7.60 -5.03
CA VAL A 81 18.53 6.79 -5.15
C VAL A 81 18.39 5.58 -4.24
N HIS A 82 18.65 4.39 -4.79
CA HIS A 82 18.64 3.16 -4.03
C HIS A 82 19.69 3.23 -2.91
N PRO A 83 19.33 2.97 -1.64
CA PRO A 83 20.24 3.14 -0.49
C PRO A 83 21.52 2.32 -0.63
N ASP A 84 21.43 1.13 -1.20
CA ASP A 84 22.58 0.23 -1.39
C ASP A 84 23.39 0.52 -2.67
N LEU A 85 23.03 1.52 -3.49
CA LEU A 85 23.72 1.76 -4.77
C LEU A 85 25.20 2.06 -4.58
N TYR A 86 25.54 2.92 -3.63
CA TYR A 86 26.93 3.26 -3.32
C TYR A 86 27.72 2.01 -2.93
N GLY A 87 27.19 1.21 -1.99
CA GLY A 87 27.83 -0.02 -1.53
C GLY A 87 27.97 -1.03 -2.67
N ALA A 88 26.94 -1.21 -3.50
CA ALA A 88 26.97 -2.12 -4.63
C ALA A 88 28.06 -1.77 -5.65
N VAL A 89 28.38 -0.48 -5.85
CA VAL A 89 29.45 -0.04 -6.76
C VAL A 89 30.82 -0.09 -6.08
N MET A 90 30.94 0.44 -4.86
CA MET A 90 32.25 0.59 -4.18
C MET A 90 32.84 -0.72 -3.66
N THR A 91 32.03 -1.76 -3.54
CA THR A 91 32.50 -3.11 -3.17
C THR A 91 33.07 -3.89 -4.36
N GLN A 92 32.96 -3.36 -5.59
CA GLN A 92 33.44 -4.06 -6.78
C GLN A 92 34.97 -3.94 -6.90
N GLY A 93 35.66 -5.03 -6.59
CA GLY A 93 37.11 -5.12 -6.73
C GLY A 93 37.58 -5.15 -8.18
N GLY A 94 38.86 -4.81 -8.40
CA GLY A 94 39.50 -4.88 -9.72
C GLY A 94 39.36 -3.62 -10.58
N PHE A 95 38.81 -2.54 -10.03
CA PHE A 95 38.75 -1.21 -10.63
C PHE A 95 39.45 -0.19 -9.72
N SER A 96 39.88 0.94 -10.28
CA SER A 96 40.34 2.07 -9.45
C SER A 96 39.15 2.82 -8.87
N ASP A 97 39.36 3.51 -7.75
CA ASP A 97 38.31 4.29 -7.09
C ASP A 97 37.73 5.37 -8.03
N GLU A 98 38.55 5.98 -8.88
CA GLU A 98 38.09 6.97 -9.86
C GLU A 98 37.16 6.35 -10.91
N ALA A 99 37.46 5.13 -11.36
CA ALA A 99 36.63 4.42 -12.32
C ALA A 99 35.28 4.02 -11.67
N LEU A 100 35.30 3.58 -10.41
CA LEU A 100 34.09 3.29 -9.65
C LEU A 100 33.24 4.55 -9.43
N MET A 101 33.86 5.69 -9.13
CA MET A 101 33.17 6.99 -9.00
C MET A 101 32.55 7.44 -10.33
N ALA A 102 33.21 7.23 -11.46
CA ALA A 102 32.65 7.52 -12.78
C ALA A 102 31.40 6.67 -13.07
N GLY A 103 31.48 5.36 -12.79
CA GLY A 103 30.34 4.45 -12.94
C GLY A 103 29.18 4.79 -11.99
N LEU A 104 29.48 5.11 -10.73
CA LEU A 104 28.48 5.56 -9.75
C LEU A 104 27.77 6.83 -10.22
N SER A 105 28.51 7.83 -10.73
CA SER A 105 27.92 9.09 -11.20
C SER A 105 26.92 8.84 -12.32
N HIS A 106 27.26 7.98 -13.28
CA HIS A 106 26.33 7.57 -14.34
C HIS A 106 25.08 6.86 -13.81
N LEU A 107 25.22 5.99 -12.82
CA LEU A 107 24.08 5.28 -12.22
C LEU A 107 23.18 6.20 -11.38
N LEU A 108 23.74 7.25 -10.78
CA LEU A 108 22.98 8.30 -10.10
C LEU A 108 22.19 9.16 -11.09
N ASP A 109 22.76 9.44 -12.27
CA ASP A 109 22.08 10.14 -13.36
C ASP A 109 21.02 9.25 -14.05
N ASN A 110 21.26 7.94 -14.11
CA ASN A 110 20.36 6.95 -14.67
C ASN A 110 19.80 5.99 -13.62
N LYS A 111 18.80 6.48 -12.90
CA LYS A 111 18.23 5.81 -11.72
C LYS A 111 17.65 4.43 -12.01
N ALA A 112 17.02 4.25 -13.17
CA ALA A 112 16.51 2.94 -13.57
C ALA A 112 17.65 1.91 -13.73
N GLN A 113 18.78 2.33 -14.27
CA GLN A 113 19.99 1.50 -14.31
C GLN A 113 20.60 1.31 -12.93
N GLY A 114 20.60 2.34 -12.07
CA GLY A 114 21.03 2.22 -10.67
C GLY A 114 20.27 1.14 -9.90
N VAL A 115 18.94 1.14 -9.97
CA VAL A 115 18.10 0.10 -9.34
C VAL A 115 18.38 -1.28 -9.95
N GLY A 116 18.50 -1.37 -11.28
CA GLY A 116 18.87 -2.62 -11.95
C GLY A 116 20.23 -3.14 -11.51
N PHE A 117 21.23 -2.27 -11.38
CA PHE A 117 22.59 -2.62 -10.97
C PHE A 117 22.63 -3.22 -9.56
N VAL A 118 21.86 -2.66 -8.62
CA VAL A 118 21.78 -3.21 -7.26
C VAL A 118 21.11 -4.59 -7.24
N THR A 119 20.17 -4.87 -8.14
CA THR A 119 19.52 -6.20 -8.17
C THR A 119 20.35 -7.28 -8.89
N MET A 120 21.41 -6.89 -9.61
CA MET A 120 22.33 -7.83 -10.26
C MET A 120 23.19 -8.60 -9.25
N ALA A 121 23.55 -9.84 -9.60
CA ALA A 121 24.60 -10.58 -8.92
C ALA A 121 25.97 -9.91 -9.13
N ASP A 122 26.91 -10.08 -8.19
CA ASP A 122 28.22 -9.41 -8.25
C ASP A 122 28.98 -9.66 -9.55
N ALA A 123 28.96 -10.90 -10.07
CA ALA A 123 29.60 -11.21 -11.35
C ALA A 123 29.04 -10.36 -12.51
N HIS A 124 27.73 -10.07 -12.51
CA HIS A 124 27.11 -9.24 -13.53
C HIS A 124 27.38 -7.74 -13.30
N ARG A 125 27.50 -7.29 -12.06
CA ARG A 125 27.92 -5.92 -11.72
C ARG A 125 29.31 -5.61 -12.25
N VAL A 126 30.27 -6.52 -12.04
CA VAL A 126 31.63 -6.40 -12.59
C VAL A 126 31.61 -6.36 -14.12
N LEU A 127 30.84 -7.23 -14.77
CA LEU A 127 30.71 -7.23 -16.23
C LEU A 127 30.09 -5.94 -16.76
N TRP A 128 29.08 -5.42 -16.09
CA TRP A 128 28.44 -4.15 -16.42
C TRP A 128 29.44 -3.00 -16.32
N LEU A 129 30.13 -2.88 -15.17
CA LEU A 129 31.15 -1.84 -14.94
C LEU A 129 32.25 -1.91 -15.99
N ARG A 130 32.80 -3.10 -16.25
CA ARG A 130 33.84 -3.29 -17.27
C ARG A 130 33.38 -2.84 -18.65
N SER A 131 32.16 -3.19 -19.03
CA SER A 131 31.60 -2.88 -20.37
C SER A 131 31.28 -1.39 -20.53
N TRP A 132 30.89 -0.72 -19.46
CA TRP A 132 30.60 0.70 -19.45
C TRP A 132 31.89 1.53 -19.41
N LEU A 133 32.81 1.20 -18.50
CA LEU A 133 34.10 1.88 -18.34
C LEU A 133 34.97 1.78 -19.59
N SER A 134 34.97 0.63 -20.29
CA SER A 134 35.70 0.48 -21.55
C SER A 134 35.20 1.37 -22.69
N LYS A 135 34.04 2.02 -22.55
CA LYS A 135 33.45 2.91 -23.56
C LYS A 135 33.51 4.37 -23.16
N HIS A 136 33.54 4.65 -21.86
CA HIS A 136 33.30 5.99 -21.32
C HIS A 136 34.44 6.52 -20.45
N TYR A 137 35.42 5.69 -20.09
CA TYR A 137 36.46 6.07 -19.13
C TYR A 137 37.90 5.74 -19.60
N TYR A 138 38.07 4.60 -20.27
CA TYR A 138 39.32 4.20 -20.93
C TYR A 138 39.20 4.36 -22.44
#